data_AF-D3FUM2-F1
#
_entry.id   AF-D3FUM2-F1
#
_cell.length_a   1.000
_cell.length_b   1.000
_cell.length_c   1.000
_cell.angle_alpha   90.00
_cell.angle_beta   90.00
_cell.angle_gamma   90.00
#
_symmetry.space_group_name_H-M   'P 1'
#
loop_
_entity.id
_entity.type
_entity.pdbx_description
1 polymer ?
#
loop_
_entity_poly.entity_id
_entity_poly.type
_entity_poly.pdbx_seq_one_letter_code
_entity_poly.pdbx_strand_id
1 'polypeptide(L)'
;MSIPTDVASLQIMAHVYKRASLQSIFNKTVESLVEQVPYIDWVGIYMYENLNHKLVAASCLEDDLKWECNGELKFPIKNAAGEETGMMIVRSRQPIAFDVTDVSTLETIASAIGQESLVS
;
A
#
# COMPACT_ATOMS: atom_id res chain seq x y z
N MET A 1 -8.40 5.67 15.06
CA MET A 1 -8.59 6.32 13.75
C MET A 1 -7.66 7.51 13.70
N SER A 2 -6.51 7.30 13.07
CA SER A 2 -5.61 8.36 12.64
C SER A 2 -6.27 9.01 11.42
N ILE A 3 -6.87 10.19 11.65
CA ILE A 3 -7.56 11.00 10.62
C ILE A 3 -6.82 11.02 9.27
N PRO A 4 -5.47 11.15 9.22
CA PRO A 4 -4.77 11.21 7.93
C PRO A 4 -4.79 9.88 7.15
N THR A 5 -4.67 8.73 7.82
CA THR A 5 -4.73 7.39 7.18
C THR A 5 -6.14 7.08 6.68
N ASP A 6 -7.16 7.53 7.40
CA ASP A 6 -8.57 7.37 7.00
C ASP A 6 -8.89 8.17 5.73
N VAL A 7 -8.38 9.40 5.62
CA VAL A 7 -8.55 10.25 4.42
C VAL A 7 -7.83 9.65 3.22
N ALA A 8 -6.60 9.15 3.40
CA ALA A 8 -5.86 8.45 2.35
C ALA A 8 -6.64 7.23 1.85
N SER A 9 -7.20 6.46 2.77
CA SER A 9 -8.03 5.29 2.46
C SER A 9 -9.24 5.65 1.62
N LEU A 10 -9.98 6.70 1.99
CA LEU A 10 -11.16 7.14 1.23
C LEU A 10 -10.81 7.53 -0.20
N GLN A 11 -9.69 8.22 -0.42
CA GLN A 11 -9.25 8.61 -1.76
C GLN A 11 -8.82 7.40 -2.61
N ILE A 12 -8.09 6.47 -2.00
CA ILE A 12 -7.67 5.23 -2.66
C ILE A 12 -8.90 4.41 -3.04
N MET A 13 -9.83 4.19 -2.10
CA MET A 13 -11.07 3.46 -2.34
C MET A 13 -11.92 4.12 -3.43
N ALA A 14 -12.03 5.45 -3.44
CA ALA A 14 -12.73 6.17 -4.50
C ALA A 14 -12.11 5.95 -5.89
N HIS A 15 -10.79 5.77 -5.96
CA HIS A 15 -10.08 5.48 -7.22
C HIS A 15 -10.24 4.03 -7.66
N VAL A 16 -10.19 3.09 -6.70
CA VAL A 16 -10.49 1.67 -6.89
C VAL A 16 -11.89 1.49 -7.47
N TYR A 17 -12.91 2.07 -6.84
CA TYR A 17 -14.32 1.93 -7.28
C TYR A 17 -14.65 2.64 -8.60
N LYS A 18 -13.77 3.54 -9.09
CA LYS A 18 -13.92 4.19 -10.40
C LYS A 18 -13.40 3.34 -11.57
N ARG A 19 -12.96 2.09 -11.34
CA ARG A 19 -12.41 1.18 -12.36
C ARG A 19 -11.23 1.78 -13.14
N ALA A 20 -10.37 2.54 -12.45
CA ALA A 20 -9.10 2.96 -13.03
C ALA A 20 -8.23 1.74 -13.32
N SER A 21 -7.23 1.87 -14.22
CA SER A 21 -6.29 0.78 -14.46
C SER A 21 -5.57 0.40 -13.17
N LEU A 22 -5.24 -0.89 -13.01
CA LEU A 22 -4.58 -1.42 -11.81
C LEU A 22 -3.29 -0.64 -11.47
N GLN A 23 -2.49 -0.32 -12.49
CA GLN A 23 -1.28 0.48 -12.33
C GLN A 23 -1.57 1.90 -11.80
N SER A 24 -2.67 2.52 -12.23
CA SER A 24 -3.08 3.84 -11.73
C SER A 24 -3.52 3.77 -10.27
N ILE A 25 -4.19 2.67 -9.88
CA ILE A 25 -4.55 2.41 -8.47
C ILE A 25 -3.31 2.25 -7.62
N PHE A 26 -2.32 1.46 -8.06
CA PHE A 26 -1.06 1.29 -7.34
C PHE A 26 -0.30 2.61 -7.16
N ASN A 27 -0.12 3.36 -8.25
CA ASN A 27 0.58 4.65 -8.19
C ASN A 27 -0.12 5.61 -7.25
N LYS A 28 -1.45 5.74 -7.37
CA LYS A 28 -2.18 6.66 -6.50
C LYS A 28 -2.16 6.23 -5.04
N THR A 29 -2.10 4.93 -4.77
CA THR A 29 -1.98 4.38 -3.41
C THR A 29 -0.67 4.81 -2.75
N VAL A 30 0.47 4.55 -3.42
CA VAL A 30 1.79 4.85 -2.84
C VAL A 30 2.01 6.36 -2.69
N GLU A 31 1.50 7.16 -3.63
CA GLU A 31 1.51 8.63 -3.55
C GLU A 31 0.66 9.13 -2.38
N SER A 32 -0.61 8.72 -2.31
CA SER A 32 -1.56 9.26 -1.33
C SER A 32 -1.18 8.90 0.10
N LEU A 33 -0.62 7.71 0.34
CA LEU A 33 -0.18 7.31 1.67
C LEU A 33 0.98 8.18 2.18
N VAL A 34 1.97 8.48 1.36
CA VAL A 34 3.10 9.36 1.77
C VAL A 34 2.67 10.82 1.84
N GLU A 35 1.83 11.28 0.91
CA GLU A 35 1.35 12.67 0.90
C GLU A 35 0.46 13.00 2.11
N GLN A 36 -0.34 12.04 2.56
CA GLN A 36 -1.39 12.30 3.54
C GLN A 36 -1.06 11.79 4.92
N VAL A 37 -0.16 10.82 5.07
CA VAL A 37 0.18 10.24 6.38
C VAL A 37 1.61 10.64 6.75
N PRO A 38 1.81 11.68 7.59
CA PRO A 38 3.12 12.34 7.76
C PRO A 38 4.23 11.47 8.34
N TYR A 39 3.88 10.33 8.96
CA TYR A 39 4.82 9.37 9.52
C TYR A 39 5.10 8.19 8.58
N ILE A 40 4.46 8.12 7.42
CA ILE A 40 4.81 7.17 6.37
C ILE A 40 5.83 7.84 5.44
N ASP A 41 7.06 7.36 5.50
CA ASP A 41 8.16 7.91 4.70
C ASP A 41 8.29 7.22 3.33
N TRP A 42 7.87 5.95 3.24
CA TRP A 42 7.91 5.20 1.99
C TRP A 42 6.85 4.12 1.91
N VAL A 43 6.30 3.92 0.71
CA VAL A 43 5.40 2.81 0.39
C VAL A 43 5.82 2.16 -0.92
N GLY A 44 5.79 0.83 -0.97
CA GLY A 44 5.99 0.07 -2.19
C GLY A 44 5.01 -1.08 -2.33
N ILE A 45 4.63 -1.38 -3.56
CA ILE A 45 3.74 -2.49 -3.92
C ILE A 45 4.52 -3.46 -4.80
N TYR A 46 4.60 -4.71 -4.36
CA TYR A 46 5.20 -5.81 -5.07
C TYR A 46 4.13 -6.79 -5.52
N MET A 47 4.12 -7.20 -6.78
CA MET A 47 3.26 -8.26 -7.28
C MET A 47 4.07 -9.53 -7.55
N TYR A 48 3.45 -10.68 -7.31
CA TYR A 48 4.03 -11.99 -7.53
C TYR A 48 3.76 -12.41 -8.98
N GLU A 49 4.79 -12.35 -9.81
CA GLU A 49 4.75 -12.83 -11.20
C GLU A 49 5.58 -14.13 -11.26
N ASN A 50 4.92 -15.29 -11.20
CA ASN A 50 5.55 -16.61 -11.11
C ASN A 50 6.44 -16.76 -9.86
N LEU A 51 7.75 -16.88 -10.05
CA LEU A 51 8.76 -16.98 -8.98
C LEU A 51 9.38 -15.63 -8.62
N ASN A 52 8.99 -14.55 -9.29
CA ASN A 52 9.58 -13.23 -9.13
C ASN A 52 8.65 -12.30 -8.33
N HIS A 53 9.27 -11.51 -7.45
CA HIS A 53 8.63 -10.38 -6.79
C HIS A 53 8.98 -9.11 -7.57
N LYS A 54 8.00 -8.50 -8.22
CA LYS A 54 8.21 -7.31 -9.05
C LYS A 54 7.64 -6.09 -8.35
N LEU A 55 8.48 -5.07 -8.15
CA LEU A 55 8.03 -3.77 -7.70
C LEU A 55 7.23 -3.11 -8.83
N VAL A 56 5.92 -2.92 -8.61
CA VAL A 56 5.02 -2.33 -9.61
C VAL A 56 4.72 -0.86 -9.33
N ALA A 57 4.85 -0.41 -8.08
CA ALA A 57 4.74 0.99 -7.70
C ALA A 57 5.53 1.27 -6.41
N ALA A 58 6.11 2.46 -6.30
CA ALA A 58 6.71 2.96 -5.07
C ALA A 58 6.56 4.48 -4.98
N SER A 59 6.49 5.01 -3.77
CA SER A 59 6.50 6.47 -3.54
C SER A 59 7.85 7.10 -3.91
N CYS A 60 8.94 6.33 -3.82
CA CYS A 60 10.25 6.67 -4.34
C CYS A 60 10.94 5.41 -4.88
N LEU A 61 11.39 5.44 -6.14
CA LEU A 61 12.09 4.30 -6.77
C LEU A 61 13.60 4.29 -6.50
N GLU A 62 14.18 5.46 -6.23
CA GLU A 62 15.62 5.64 -6.03
C GLU A 62 16.06 5.27 -4.61
N ASP A 63 15.16 5.46 -3.63
CA ASP A 63 15.42 5.21 -2.23
C ASP A 63 14.22 4.49 -1.59
N ASP A 64 14.45 3.24 -1.16
CA ASP A 64 13.45 2.41 -0.52
C ASP A 64 13.51 2.46 1.01
N LEU A 65 14.41 3.26 1.61
CA LEU A 65 14.57 3.43 3.05
C LEU A 65 14.86 2.15 3.85
N LYS A 66 15.26 1.04 3.22
CA LYS A 66 15.53 -0.22 3.96
C LYS A 66 16.54 -0.09 5.09
N TRP A 67 17.53 0.78 4.94
CA TRP A 67 18.59 0.98 5.93
C TRP A 67 18.28 2.07 6.94
N GLU A 68 17.36 2.99 6.62
CA GLU A 68 17.03 4.16 7.43
C GLU A 68 15.71 4.00 8.21
N CYS A 69 14.89 3.02 7.85
CA CYS A 69 13.59 2.84 8.49
C CYS A 69 13.73 2.32 9.92
N ASN A 70 12.96 2.91 10.83
CA ASN A 70 12.80 2.46 12.21
C ASN A 70 11.48 1.70 12.44
N GLY A 71 10.59 1.68 11.43
CA GLY A 71 9.38 0.87 11.40
C GLY A 71 9.08 0.37 9.99
N GLU A 72 8.69 -0.90 9.88
CA GLU A 72 8.24 -1.53 8.63
C GLU A 72 7.00 -2.39 8.90
N LEU A 73 5.97 -2.23 8.08
CA LEU A 73 4.80 -3.11 8.06
C LEU A 73 4.62 -3.70 6.66
N LYS A 74 4.10 -4.93 6.63
CA LYS A 74 3.89 -5.72 5.41
C LYS A 74 2.45 -6.22 5.38
N PHE A 75 1.75 -5.90 4.31
CA PHE A 75 0.35 -6.25 4.13
C PHE A 75 0.18 -7.08 2.86
N PRO A 76 -0.23 -8.35 2.97
CA PRO A 76 -0.42 -9.20 1.80
C PRO A 76 -1.59 -8.67 0.95
N ILE A 77 -1.39 -8.61 -0.36
CA ILE A 77 -2.43 -8.28 -1.33
C ILE A 77 -3.06 -9.59 -1.79
N LYS A 78 -4.32 -9.79 -1.44
CA LYS A 78 -5.06 -11.04 -1.74
C LYS A 78 -6.13 -10.80 -2.79
N ASN A 79 -6.20 -11.71 -3.76
CA ASN A 79 -7.26 -11.68 -4.77
C ASN A 79 -8.61 -12.16 -4.18
N ALA A 80 -9.66 -12.16 -5.00
CA ALA A 80 -11.00 -12.61 -4.60
C ALA A 80 -11.06 -14.07 -4.13
N ALA A 81 -10.12 -14.91 -4.57
CA ALA A 81 -9.99 -16.30 -4.12
C ALA A 81 -9.24 -16.43 -2.77
N GLY A 82 -8.76 -15.32 -2.21
CA GLY A 82 -7.97 -15.29 -0.98
C GLY A 82 -6.49 -15.66 -1.18
N GLU A 83 -6.06 -15.85 -2.43
CA GLU A 83 -4.67 -16.14 -2.77
C GLU A 83 -3.83 -14.86 -2.71
N GLU A 84 -2.65 -14.95 -2.10
CA GLU A 84 -1.71 -13.85 -2.02
C GLU A 84 -1.04 -13.64 -3.39
N THR A 85 -1.30 -12.49 -3.99
CA THR A 85 -0.82 -12.10 -5.32
C THR A 85 0.24 -10.99 -5.26
N GLY A 86 0.50 -10.46 -4.07
CA GLY A 86 1.47 -9.39 -3.87
C GLY A 86 1.60 -8.97 -2.41
N MET A 87 2.35 -7.90 -2.19
CA MET A 87 2.67 -7.36 -0.89
C MET A 87 2.77 -5.83 -0.97
N MET A 88 2.07 -5.14 -0.07
CA MET A 88 2.28 -3.71 0.19
C MET A 88 3.22 -3.57 1.39
N ILE A 89 4.30 -2.82 1.22
CA ILE A 89 5.27 -2.53 2.28
C ILE A 89 5.19 -1.04 2.61
N VAL A 90 5.10 -0.73 3.89
CA VAL A 90 5.04 0.64 4.41
C VAL A 90 6.21 0.82 5.38
N ARG A 91 6.97 1.91 5.22
CA ARG A 91 8.14 2.23 6.05
C ARG A 91 8.01 3.60 6.68
N SER A 92 8.56 3.71 7.88
CA SER A 92 8.71 4.96 8.62
C SER A 92 10.13 5.10 9.15
N ARG A 93 10.67 6.32 9.12
CA ARG A 93 11.87 6.73 9.85
C ARG A 93 11.57 7.01 11.32
N GLN A 94 10.30 7.17 11.70
CA GLN A 94 9.93 7.40 13.08
C GLN A 94 9.92 6.07 13.87
N PRO A 95 10.50 6.02 15.08
CA PRO A 95 10.36 4.86 15.95
C PRO A 95 8.91 4.77 16.46
N ILE A 96 8.32 3.57 16.45
CA ILE A 96 6.95 3.31 16.96
C ILE A 96 5.90 4.15 16.21
N ALA A 97 5.97 4.16 14.88
CA ALA A 97 5.15 5.02 14.02
C ALA A 97 3.71 4.55 13.82
N PHE A 98 3.45 3.25 13.94
CA PHE A 98 2.16 2.66 13.55
C PHE A 98 1.36 2.22 14.77
N ASP A 99 0.11 2.68 14.86
CA ASP A 99 -0.84 2.20 15.86
C ASP A 99 -1.73 1.06 15.32
N VAL A 100 -2.50 0.43 16.22
CA VAL A 100 -3.39 -0.69 15.87
C VAL A 100 -4.43 -0.29 14.81
N THR A 101 -4.85 0.98 14.79
CA THR A 101 -5.79 1.47 13.79
C THR A 101 -5.13 1.59 12.42
N ASP A 102 -3.89 2.09 12.35
CA ASP A 102 -3.11 2.14 11.11
C ASP A 102 -3.00 0.76 10.47
N VAL A 103 -2.74 -0.27 11.29
CA VAL A 103 -2.65 -1.66 10.83
C VAL A 103 -3.95 -2.08 10.14
N SER A 104 -5.11 -1.90 10.79
CA SER A 104 -6.40 -2.28 10.19
C SER A 104 -6.73 -1.50 8.91
N THR A 105 -6.32 -0.24 8.84
CA THR A 105 -6.60 0.65 7.72
C THR A 105 -5.75 0.27 6.50
N LEU A 106 -4.45 0.06 6.71
CA LEU A 106 -3.53 -0.38 5.66
C LEU A 106 -3.85 -1.79 5.16
N GLU A 107 -4.31 -2.69 6.05
CA GLU A 107 -4.83 -4.01 5.67
C GLU A 107 -6.08 -3.91 4.78
N THR A 108 -6.98 -2.97 5.09
CA THR A 108 -8.17 -2.70 4.27
C THR A 108 -7.80 -2.19 2.88
N ILE A 109 -6.83 -1.28 2.79
CA ILE A 109 -6.30 -0.77 1.51
C ILE A 109 -5.71 -1.92 0.69
N ALA A 110 -4.82 -2.72 1.28
CA ALA A 110 -4.18 -3.85 0.58
C ALA A 110 -5.21 -4.86 0.08
N SER A 111 -6.24 -5.13 0.88
CA SER A 111 -7.34 -6.02 0.51
C SER A 111 -8.14 -5.47 -0.67
N ALA A 112 -8.53 -4.19 -0.63
CA ALA A 112 -9.34 -3.58 -1.68
C ALA A 112 -8.63 -3.55 -3.04
N ILE A 113 -7.33 -3.24 -3.05
CA ILE A 113 -6.51 -3.25 -4.26
C ILE A 113 -6.42 -4.67 -4.85
N GLY A 114 -6.31 -5.70 -4.00
CA GLY A 114 -6.26 -7.09 -4.44
C GLY A 114 -7.57 -7.60 -5.06
N GLN A 115 -8.73 -7.13 -4.58
CA GLN A 115 -10.03 -7.53 -5.12
C GLN A 115 -10.25 -7.05 -6.57
N GLU A 116 -9.74 -5.88 -6.95
CA GLU A 116 -9.88 -5.36 -8.33
C GLU A 116 -8.91 -6.01 -9.34
N SER A 117 -7.90 -6.76 -8.88
CA SER A 117 -6.89 -7.39 -9.74
C SER A 117 -7.42 -8.48 -10.68
N LEU A 118 -8.73 -8.80 -10.67
CA LEU A 118 -9.36 -9.84 -11.51
C LEU A 118 -10.57 -9.38 -12.34
N VAL A 119 -10.81 -8.08 -12.52
CA VAL A 119 -11.94 -7.61 -13.37
C VAL A 119 -11.52 -7.34 -14.84
N SER A 120 -10.30 -7.72 -15.24
CA SER A 120 -9.79 -7.54 -16.61
C SER A 120 -9.67 -8.85 -17.39
#